data_AF-A0A285D1K7-F1
#
_entry.id   AF-A0A285D1K7-F1
#
_cell.length_a   1.000
_cell.length_b   1.000
_cell.length_c   1.000
_cell.angle_alpha   90.00
_cell.angle_beta   90.00
_cell.angle_gamma   90.00
#
_symmetry.space_group_name_H-M   'P 1'
#
loop_
_entity.id
_entity.type
_entity.pdbx_description
1 polymer ?
#
loop_
_entity_poly.entity_id
_entity_poly.type
_entity_poly.pdbx_seq_one_letter_code
_entity_poly.pdbx_strand_id
1 'polypeptide(L)'
;MSGHWFWNFSFGLLGFLLYFFLSIEKKQPLQLIIQSLLVFIILFFIMYIIRYLWSIGINKPEKPNEEVTEEEVKIDSEKELVTLTKQLEKEDMEKVVSFIRNQIQKDRNA
;
A
#
# COMPACT_ATOMS: atom_id res chain seq x y z
N MET A 1 10.33 5.82 8.85
CA MET A 1 10.43 4.47 8.25
C MET A 1 10.38 3.32 9.28
N SER A 2 9.86 3.55 10.50
CA SER A 2 10.01 2.56 11.59
C SER A 2 8.76 1.73 11.85
N GLY A 3 7.61 2.06 11.27
CA GLY A 3 6.33 1.42 11.60
C GLY A 3 6.16 -0.03 11.12
N HIS A 4 6.85 -0.45 10.07
CA HIS A 4 6.56 -1.74 9.42
C HIS A 4 7.19 -2.98 10.05
N TRP A 5 8.34 -2.84 10.70
CA TRP A 5 9.02 -4.00 11.31
C TRP A 5 8.39 -4.39 12.65
N PHE A 6 7.85 -3.40 13.39
CA PHE A 6 7.20 -3.64 14.67
C PHE A 6 6.00 -4.58 14.55
N TRP A 7 5.22 -4.51 13.48
CA TRP A 7 4.07 -5.41 13.29
C TRP A 7 4.47 -6.88 13.18
N ASN A 8 5.49 -7.19 12.38
CA ASN A 8 5.99 -8.56 12.27
C ASN A 8 6.62 -9.02 13.59
N PHE A 9 7.34 -8.12 14.28
CA PHE A 9 7.95 -8.39 15.58
C PHE A 9 6.91 -8.67 16.67
N SER A 10 5.80 -7.93 16.71
CA SER A 10 4.72 -8.13 17.68
C SER A 10 4.06 -9.50 17.54
N PHE A 11 3.87 -10.01 16.32
CA PHE A 11 3.33 -11.36 16.09
C PHE A 11 4.29 -12.46 16.52
N GLY A 12 5.59 -12.32 16.20
CA GLY A 12 6.62 -13.22 16.71
C GLY A 12 6.64 -13.22 18.24
N LEU A 13 6.60 -12.04 18.86
CA LEU A 13 6.65 -11.86 20.31
C LEU A 13 5.43 -12.46 21.01
N LEU A 14 4.24 -12.31 20.41
CA LEU A 14 3.04 -12.96 20.91
C LEU A 14 3.19 -14.49 20.89
N GLY A 15 3.73 -15.04 19.80
CA GLY A 15 4.03 -16.47 19.67
C GLY A 15 5.03 -16.98 20.70
N PHE A 16 6.10 -16.21 20.92
CA PHE A 16 7.08 -16.47 21.97
C PHE A 16 6.40 -16.56 23.33
N LEU A 17 5.65 -15.52 23.71
CA LEU A 17 4.97 -15.43 25.00
C LEU A 17 4.01 -16.61 25.18
N LEU A 18 3.20 -16.90 24.16
CA LEU A 18 2.22 -17.99 24.19
C LEU A 18 2.90 -19.33 24.47
N TYR A 19 3.97 -19.65 23.73
CA TYR A 19 4.69 -20.91 23.92
C TYR A 19 5.43 -20.96 25.26
N PHE A 20 6.04 -19.84 25.64
CA PHE A 20 6.79 -19.70 26.88
C PHE A 20 5.89 -19.96 28.09
N PHE A 21 4.75 -19.26 28.19
CA PHE A 21 3.81 -19.44 29.29
C PHE A 21 3.19 -20.84 29.30
N LEU A 22 2.88 -21.41 28.14
CA LEU A 22 2.28 -22.76 28.07
C LEU A 22 3.25 -23.88 28.46
N SER A 23 4.55 -23.66 28.32
CA SER A 23 5.59 -24.67 28.55
C SER A 23 6.44 -24.42 29.80
N ILE A 24 6.20 -23.34 30.54
CA ILE A 24 7.04 -22.91 31.67
C ILE A 24 7.15 -23.95 32.79
N GLU A 25 6.07 -24.69 33.04
CA GLU A 25 6.04 -25.71 34.10
C GLU A 25 6.62 -27.07 33.69
N LYS A 26 6.84 -27.29 32.39
CA LYS A 26 7.09 -28.64 31.82
C LYS A 26 8.52 -28.85 31.35
N LYS A 27 9.33 -27.80 31.22
CA LYS A 27 10.63 -27.85 30.53
C LYS A 27 11.73 -27.21 31.36
N GLN A 28 12.95 -27.68 31.17
CA GLN A 28 14.12 -26.99 31.70
C GLN A 28 14.20 -25.57 31.12
N PRO A 29 14.58 -24.57 31.94
CA PRO A 29 14.49 -23.16 31.56
C PRO A 29 15.30 -22.83 30.28
N LEU A 30 16.47 -23.43 30.11
CA LEU A 30 17.29 -23.24 28.90
C LEU A 30 16.58 -23.77 27.64
N GLN A 31 16.00 -24.98 27.74
CA GLN A 31 15.31 -25.63 26.63
C GLN A 31 14.03 -24.89 26.26
N LEU A 32 13.32 -24.36 27.26
CA LEU A 32 12.15 -23.51 27.09
C LEU A 32 12.48 -22.26 26.28
N ILE A 33 13.55 -21.55 26.64
CA ILE A 33 13.96 -20.31 25.95
C ILE A 33 14.30 -20.58 24.49
N ILE A 34 15.09 -21.63 24.22
CA ILE A 34 15.49 -21.99 22.84
C ILE A 34 14.27 -22.35 22.00
N GLN A 35 13.35 -23.15 22.54
CA GLN A 35 12.16 -23.55 21.79
C GLN A 35 11.18 -22.39 21.60
N SER A 36 11.03 -21.51 22.60
CA SER A 36 10.21 -20.29 22.47
C SER A 36 10.79 -19.35 21.42
N LEU A 37 12.11 -19.21 21.37
CA LEU A 37 12.81 -18.44 20.34
C LEU A 37 12.63 -19.05 18.95
N LEU A 38 12.64 -20.39 18.82
CA LEU A 38 12.35 -21.06 17.56
C LEU A 38 10.92 -20.75 17.08
N VAL A 39 9.94 -20.81 17.99
CA VAL A 39 8.54 -20.46 17.70
C VAL A 39 8.41 -19.00 17.27
N PHE A 40 9.12 -18.08 17.94
CA PHE A 40 9.21 -16.68 17.55
C PHE A 40 9.66 -16.53 16.09
N ILE A 41 10.78 -17.16 15.73
CA ILE A 41 11.36 -17.06 14.39
C ILE A 41 10.39 -17.61 13.35
N ILE A 42 9.78 -18.76 13.60
CA ILE A 42 8.80 -19.38 12.70
C ILE A 42 7.62 -18.44 12.44
N LEU A 43 7.00 -17.91 13.50
CA LEU A 43 5.86 -17.02 13.36
C LEU A 43 6.22 -15.67 12.73
N PHE A 44 7.43 -15.17 13.00
CA PHE A 44 7.95 -13.97 12.34
C PHE A 44 8.04 -14.18 10.82
N PHE A 45 8.60 -15.30 10.37
CA PHE A 45 8.68 -15.62 8.94
C PHE A 45 7.31 -15.86 8.30
N ILE A 46 6.41 -16.57 9.00
CA ILE A 46 5.03 -16.78 8.51
C ILE A 46 4.34 -15.43 8.29
N MET A 47 4.41 -14.52 9.27
CA MET A 47 3.79 -13.21 9.15
C MET A 47 4.44 -12.38 8.04
N TYR A 48 5.76 -12.46 7.90
CA TYR A 48 6.48 -11.80 6.80
C TYR A 48 6.01 -12.31 5.42
N ILE A 49 5.84 -13.62 5.27
CA ILE A 49 5.33 -14.23 4.03
C ILE A 49 3.89 -13.79 3.76
N ILE A 50 3.02 -13.79 4.77
CA ILE A 50 1.64 -13.32 4.64
C ILE A 50 1.62 -11.87 4.19
N ARG A 51 2.45 -11.00 4.79
CA ARG A 51 2.59 -9.60 4.39
C ARG A 51 3.06 -9.47 2.94
N TYR A 52 4.05 -10.27 2.54
CA TYR A 52 4.55 -10.30 1.18
C TYR A 52 3.47 -10.71 0.17
N LEU A 53 2.71 -11.76 0.49
CA LEU A 53 1.58 -12.22 -0.34
C LEU A 53 0.46 -11.19 -0.40
N TRP A 54 0.17 -10.50 0.71
CA TRP A 54 -0.81 -9.42 0.76
C TRP A 54 -0.41 -8.24 -0.13
N SER A 55 0.88 -7.88 -0.12
CA SER A 55 1.43 -6.83 -0.99
C SER A 55 1.33 -7.20 -2.48
N ILE A 56 1.59 -8.46 -2.84
CA ILE A 56 1.44 -8.94 -4.23
C ILE A 56 -0.03 -9.00 -4.65
N GLY A 57 -0.91 -9.47 -3.76
CA GLY A 57 -2.33 -9.67 -4.07
C GLY A 57 -3.12 -8.38 -4.26
N ILE A 58 -2.71 -7.29 -3.60
CA ILE A 58 -3.35 -5.97 -3.74
C ILE A 58 -2.81 -5.19 -4.93
N ASN A 59 -1.57 -5.44 -5.37
CA ASN A 59 -0.97 -4.71 -6.47
C ASN A 59 -1.15 -5.46 -7.80
N LYS A 60 -2.34 -5.33 -8.39
CA LYS A 60 -2.45 -5.43 -9.86
C LYS A 60 -1.72 -4.21 -10.44
N PRO A 61 -0.65 -4.38 -11.22
CA PRO A 61 0.09 -3.23 -11.73
C PRO A 61 -0.67 -2.61 -12.90
N GLU A 62 -1.29 -1.45 -12.69
CA GLU A 62 -1.27 -0.44 -13.75
C GLU A 62 0.03 0.35 -13.61
N LYS A 63 1.00 -0.13 -14.40
CA LYS A 63 2.28 0.50 -14.76
C LYS A 63 3.40 0.53 -13.71
N PRO A 64 4.65 0.32 -14.17
CA PRO A 64 5.83 0.37 -13.32
C PRO A 64 6.19 1.83 -13.11
N ASN A 65 6.08 2.30 -11.88
CA ASN A 65 7.02 3.22 -11.27
C ASN A 65 6.67 3.35 -9.79
N GLU A 66 7.72 3.58 -9.02
CA GLU A 66 7.72 4.12 -7.65
C GLU A 66 7.74 3.09 -6.51
N GLU A 67 8.94 3.03 -5.93
CA GLU A 67 9.26 2.64 -4.58
C GLU A 67 8.25 3.26 -3.59
N VAL A 68 7.29 2.46 -3.12
CA VAL A 68 6.39 2.89 -2.05
C VAL A 68 7.13 2.75 -0.72
N THR A 69 7.76 3.85 -0.31
CA THR A 69 8.06 4.11 1.10
C THR A 69 6.78 4.63 1.76
N GLU A 70 6.20 3.83 2.66
CA GLU A 70 5.13 4.28 3.55
C GLU A 70 5.68 5.26 4.58
N GLU A 71 5.47 6.56 4.35
CA GLU A 71 5.26 7.58 5.39
C GLU A 71 4.85 8.90 4.70
N GLU A 72 3.54 9.10 4.55
CA GLU A 72 2.82 10.37 4.80
C GLU A 72 1.41 10.29 4.21
N VAL A 73 0.49 9.72 4.97
CA VAL A 73 -0.94 10.04 4.84
C VAL A 73 -1.13 11.46 5.38
N LYS A 74 -0.83 12.47 4.56
CA LYS A 74 -1.34 13.83 4.71
C LYS A 74 -1.59 14.45 3.34
N ILE A 75 -2.84 14.32 2.91
CA ILE A 75 -3.63 15.37 2.25
C ILE A 75 -2.83 16.20 1.22
N ASP A 76 -2.82 15.76 -0.05
CA ASP A 76 -2.78 16.69 -1.18
C ASP A 76 -3.57 16.13 -2.38
N SER A 77 -4.80 15.67 -2.14
CA SER A 77 -5.74 15.33 -3.22
C SER A 77 -6.32 16.57 -3.92
N GLU A 78 -5.98 17.78 -3.48
CA GLU A 78 -6.53 19.02 -4.03
C GLU A 78 -5.65 19.62 -5.14
N LYS A 79 -4.31 19.50 -5.06
CA LYS A 79 -3.44 20.04 -6.13
C LYS A 79 -3.41 19.20 -7.41
N GLU A 80 -3.59 17.89 -7.32
CA GLU A 80 -3.57 17.02 -8.50
C GLU A 80 -4.86 17.17 -9.33
N LEU A 81 -6.01 17.32 -8.66
CA LEU A 81 -7.29 17.63 -9.32
C LEU A 81 -7.29 19.01 -9.99
N VAL A 82 -6.67 20.03 -9.39
CA VAL A 82 -6.59 21.39 -9.95
C VAL A 82 -5.64 21.46 -11.17
N THR A 83 -4.64 20.59 -11.23
CA THR A 83 -3.70 20.54 -12.36
C THR A 83 -4.28 19.77 -13.54
N LEU A 84 -5.00 18.67 -13.28
CA LEU A 84 -5.72 17.90 -14.29
C LEU A 84 -6.93 18.65 -14.85
N THR A 85 -7.69 19.39 -14.03
CA THR A 85 -8.79 20.26 -14.52
C THR A 85 -8.27 21.43 -15.36
N LYS A 86 -7.13 22.03 -15.01
CA LYS A 86 -6.52 23.09 -15.84
C LYS A 86 -5.97 22.61 -17.18
N GLN A 87 -5.57 21.34 -17.30
CA GLN A 87 -5.12 20.75 -18.57
C GLN A 87 -6.31 20.32 -19.46
N LEU A 88 -7.38 19.80 -18.86
CA LEU A 88 -8.61 19.44 -19.60
C LEU A 88 -9.39 20.68 -20.12
N GLU A 89 -9.38 21.80 -19.40
CA GLU A 89 -10.17 22.98 -19.78
C GLU A 89 -9.65 23.70 -21.04
N LYS A 90 -8.37 23.58 -21.40
CA LYS A 90 -7.80 24.26 -22.57
C LYS A 90 -7.87 23.44 -23.86
N GLU A 91 -7.70 22.13 -23.78
CA GLU A 91 -7.62 21.28 -24.97
C GLU A 91 -9.00 20.95 -25.57
N ASP A 92 -10.05 20.89 -24.73
CA ASP A 92 -11.41 20.63 -25.18
C ASP A 92 -12.16 21.91 -25.61
N MET A 93 -11.81 23.08 -25.07
CA MET A 93 -12.49 24.34 -25.42
C MET A 93 -12.15 24.80 -26.85
N GLU A 94 -10.92 24.58 -27.34
CA GLU A 94 -10.57 24.85 -28.74
C GLU A 94 -11.30 23.92 -29.73
N LYS A 95 -11.49 22.65 -29.36
CA LYS A 95 -12.26 21.70 -30.18
C LYS A 95 -13.75 22.06 -30.23
N VAL A 96 -14.32 22.47 -29.10
CA VAL A 96 -15.72 22.90 -29.05
C VAL A 96 -15.94 24.21 -29.83
N VAL A 97 -15.05 25.19 -29.67
CA VAL A 97 -15.13 26.47 -30.39
C VAL A 97 -14.95 26.30 -31.90
N SER A 98 -14.01 25.44 -32.32
CA SER A 98 -13.84 25.11 -33.75
C SER A 98 -15.04 24.34 -34.31
N PHE A 99 -15.64 23.44 -33.54
CA PHE A 99 -16.85 22.72 -33.94
C PHE A 99 -18.06 23.67 -34.09
N ILE A 100 -18.30 24.55 -33.12
CA ILE A 100 -19.38 25.55 -33.18
C ILE A 100 -19.16 26.51 -34.37
N ARG A 101 -17.92 26.97 -34.60
CA ARG A 101 -17.59 27.85 -35.73
C ARG A 101 -17.89 27.18 -37.07
N ASN A 102 -17.56 25.90 -37.22
CA ASN A 102 -17.85 25.14 -38.43
C ASN A 102 -19.35 24.93 -38.65
N GLN A 103 -20.13 24.68 -37.59
CA GLN A 103 -21.59 24.56 -37.72
C GLN A 103 -22.26 25.88 -38.11
N ILE A 104 -21.85 27.00 -37.51
CA ILE A 104 -22.39 28.33 -37.84
C ILE A 104 -22.06 28.72 -39.29
N GLN A 105 -20.87 28.38 -39.80
CA GLN A 105 -20.53 28.64 -41.21
C GLN A 105 -21.29 27.74 -42.17
N LYS A 106 -21.56 26.49 -41.78
CA LYS A 106 -22.34 25.56 -42.58
C LYS A 106 -23.80 26.02 -42.72
N ASP A 107 -24.41 26.48 -41.63
CA ASP A 107 -25.77 27.03 -41.64
C ASP A 107 -25.89 28.37 -42.38
N ARG A 108 -24.81 29.15 -42.48
CA ARG A 108 -24.81 30.43 -43.20
C ARG A 108 -24.65 30.27 -44.72
N ASN A 109 -24.15 29.12 -45.18
CA ASN A 109 -23.90 28.82 -46.59
C ASN A 109 -24.90 27.81 -47.18
N ALA A 110 -25.94 27.44 -46.42
CA ALA A 110 -27.11 26.67 -46.85
C ALA A 110 -28.30 27.62 -47.04
#